data_AF-A0A645C0K0-F1
#
_entry.id   AF-A0A645C0K0-F1
#
_cell.length_a   1.000
_cell.length_b   1.000
_cell.length_c   1.000
_cell.angle_alpha   90.00
_cell.angle_beta   90.00
_cell.angle_gamma   90.00
#
_symmetry.space_group_name_H-M   'P 1'
#
loop_
_entity.id
_entity.type
_entity.pdbx_description
1 polymer ?
#
loop_
_entity_poly.entity_id
_entity_poly.type
_entity_poly.pdbx_seq_one_letter_code
_entity_poly.pdbx_strand_id
1 'polypeptide(L)'
;MENLREIVNERERMFAELGKTEGVKRVFPGKGNFLLAEVGDPAAMVAFLKSKGVVIRDRSKEPGCEGCVRITVGKRSENDLLLSLLNGGDEQLFADSVRLSRVTRETTINLALYPGRSDIRDIRTGIGFFDHMLELFAHHSGLGMDLCVSGDLEVDGHHTIEDTAIVLGEAVATIYRSRGGYNRYGFVLPMDESRAEVLVDLGGRSGFKWDVSFKDNFTGDFPVQMYPHFFESLASAGKFTLHMNASGSNDHHIAEALFKAFARAIRIALSNDIGEYEMPSSKGLI
;
A
#
# COMPACT_ATOMS: atom_id res chain seq x y z
N MET A 1 -21.22 -13.28 -8.40
CA MET A 1 -20.29 -14.38 -8.78
C MET A 1 -18.82 -14.01 -8.54
N GLU A 2 -18.45 -12.73 -8.65
CA GLU A 2 -17.11 -12.16 -8.40
C GLU A 2 -16.51 -12.51 -7.03
N ASN A 3 -17.25 -12.24 -5.94
CA ASN A 3 -16.82 -12.49 -4.56
C ASN A 3 -16.53 -13.98 -4.26
N LEU A 4 -17.14 -14.90 -5.03
CA LEU A 4 -16.88 -16.34 -4.89
C LEU A 4 -15.54 -16.74 -5.52
N ARG A 5 -15.17 -16.12 -6.66
CA ARG A 5 -13.88 -16.38 -7.32
C ARG A 5 -12.72 -15.86 -6.47
N GLU A 6 -12.87 -14.67 -5.88
CA GLU A 6 -11.85 -14.11 -4.97
C GLU A 6 -11.62 -15.00 -3.75
N ILE A 7 -12.68 -15.46 -3.07
CA ILE A 7 -12.56 -16.37 -1.92
C ILE A 7 -11.90 -17.70 -2.33
N VAL A 8 -12.18 -18.20 -3.54
CA VAL A 8 -11.55 -19.43 -4.05
C VAL A 8 -10.06 -19.21 -4.31
N ASN A 9 -9.70 -18.17 -5.05
CA ASN A 9 -8.30 -17.84 -5.36
C ASN A 9 -7.49 -17.59 -4.09
N GLU A 10 -8.07 -16.85 -3.14
CA GLU A 10 -7.43 -16.52 -1.88
C GLU A 10 -7.28 -17.76 -0.97
N ARG A 11 -8.25 -18.69 -1.00
CA ARG A 11 -8.12 -19.98 -0.32
C ARG A 11 -7.00 -20.83 -0.92
N GLU A 12 -6.88 -20.87 -2.25
CA GLU A 12 -5.80 -21.60 -2.93
C GLU A 12 -4.43 -21.02 -2.58
N ARG A 13 -4.31 -19.69 -2.54
CA ARG A 13 -3.10 -19.02 -2.04
C ARG A 13 -2.80 -19.38 -0.59
N MET A 14 -3.78 -19.22 0.29
CA MET A 14 -3.62 -19.54 1.71
C MET A 14 -3.22 -21.00 1.94
N PHE A 15 -3.77 -21.93 1.15
CA PHE A 15 -3.39 -23.33 1.19
C PHE A 15 -1.91 -23.52 0.85
N ALA A 16 -1.43 -22.88 -0.21
CA ALA A 16 -0.03 -22.97 -0.65
C ALA A 16 0.93 -22.32 0.35
N GLU A 17 0.59 -21.15 0.90
CA GLU A 17 1.46 -20.41 1.82
C GLU A 17 1.50 -21.05 3.21
N LEU A 18 0.36 -21.45 3.78
CA LEU A 18 0.34 -22.18 5.04
C LEU A 18 1.10 -23.51 4.97
N GLY A 19 1.14 -24.15 3.80
CA GLY A 19 1.92 -25.37 3.57
C GLY A 19 3.44 -25.17 3.65
N LYS A 20 3.92 -23.91 3.57
CA LYS A 20 5.34 -23.55 3.70
C LYS A 20 5.68 -22.99 5.08
N THR A 21 4.68 -22.68 5.90
CA THR A 21 4.84 -22.02 7.19
C THR A 21 5.41 -22.96 8.25
N GLU A 22 6.44 -22.49 8.95
CA GLU A 22 7.04 -23.25 10.05
C GLU A 22 6.01 -23.48 11.18
N GLY A 23 5.95 -24.72 11.69
CA GLY A 23 4.97 -25.13 12.70
C GLY A 23 3.61 -25.61 12.15
N VAL A 24 3.36 -25.45 10.84
CA VAL A 24 2.24 -26.11 10.13
C VAL A 24 2.73 -27.43 9.56
N LYS A 25 2.16 -28.56 10.03
CA LYS A 25 2.54 -29.90 9.59
C LYS A 25 1.85 -30.29 8.29
N ARG A 26 0.57 -29.93 8.17
CA ARG A 26 -0.28 -30.31 7.04
C ARG A 26 -1.44 -29.34 6.90
N VAL A 27 -1.78 -28.98 5.67
CA VAL A 27 -3.02 -28.24 5.35
C VAL A 27 -3.96 -29.19 4.61
N PHE A 28 -5.23 -29.20 5.00
CA PHE A 28 -6.25 -30.02 4.36
C PHE A 28 -6.99 -29.21 3.28
N PRO A 29 -7.21 -29.80 2.09
CA PRO A 29 -8.00 -29.14 1.05
C PRO A 29 -9.45 -29.00 1.51
N GLY A 30 -10.08 -27.87 1.17
CA GLY A 30 -11.44 -27.55 1.59
C GLY A 30 -12.24 -26.84 0.51
N LYS A 31 -13.56 -27.02 0.53
CA LYS A 31 -14.50 -26.29 -0.35
C LYS A 31 -15.19 -25.11 0.34
N GLY A 32 -15.05 -24.98 1.66
CA GLY A 32 -15.62 -23.88 2.45
C GLY A 32 -14.74 -22.62 2.48
N ASN A 33 -15.18 -21.60 3.22
CA ASN A 33 -14.45 -20.35 3.45
C ASN A 33 -13.39 -20.48 4.56
N PHE A 34 -12.80 -21.67 4.71
CA PHE A 34 -11.80 -21.93 5.73
C PHE A 34 -10.87 -23.05 5.27
N LEU A 35 -9.70 -23.10 5.89
CA LEU A 35 -8.74 -24.19 5.80
C LEU A 35 -8.60 -24.83 7.18
N LEU A 36 -8.40 -26.15 7.18
CA LEU A 36 -7.98 -26.88 8.37
C LEU A 36 -6.48 -27.10 8.25
N ALA A 37 -5.74 -26.80 9.30
CA ALA A 37 -4.29 -26.98 9.35
C ALA A 37 -3.91 -27.78 10.60
N GLU A 38 -3.18 -28.86 10.43
CA GLU A 38 -2.56 -29.62 11.51
C GLU A 38 -1.28 -28.91 11.94
N VAL A 39 -1.14 -28.67 13.24
CA VAL A 39 -0.03 -27.89 13.82
C VAL A 39 0.59 -28.63 15.01
N GLY A 40 1.75 -28.16 15.46
CA GLY A 40 2.43 -28.73 16.64
C GLY A 40 1.64 -28.56 17.93
N ASP A 41 1.24 -27.33 18.23
CA ASP A 41 0.50 -26.94 19.44
C ASP A 41 -0.65 -25.98 19.07
N PRO A 42 -1.87 -26.50 18.86
CA PRO A 42 -3.04 -25.71 18.49
C PRO A 42 -3.39 -24.64 19.53
N ALA A 43 -3.26 -24.97 20.82
CA ALA A 43 -3.63 -24.07 21.90
C ALA A 43 -2.66 -22.88 21.99
N ALA A 44 -1.35 -23.15 21.87
CA ALA A 44 -0.34 -22.10 21.84
C ALA A 44 -0.49 -21.19 20.60
N MET A 45 -0.72 -21.77 19.42
CA MET A 45 -0.91 -20.99 18.19
C MET A 45 -2.15 -20.08 18.28
N VAL A 46 -3.28 -20.62 18.77
CA VAL A 46 -4.51 -19.84 18.96
C VAL A 46 -4.31 -18.72 19.99
N ALA A 47 -3.63 -19.00 21.11
CA ALA A 47 -3.32 -17.99 22.12
C ALA A 47 -2.40 -16.89 21.58
N PHE A 48 -1.35 -17.27 20.85
CA PHE A 48 -0.43 -16.36 20.18
C PHE A 48 -1.19 -15.46 19.21
N LEU A 49 -1.86 -16.01 18.20
CA LEU A 49 -2.59 -15.22 17.20
C LEU A 49 -3.67 -14.33 17.84
N LYS A 50 -4.38 -14.83 18.85
CA LYS A 50 -5.39 -14.04 19.58
C LYS A 50 -4.76 -12.84 20.30
N SER A 51 -3.56 -12.99 20.87
CA SER A 51 -2.83 -11.87 21.47
C SER A 51 -2.46 -10.77 20.46
N LYS A 52 -2.43 -11.13 19.17
CA LYS A 52 -2.16 -10.26 18.02
C LYS A 52 -3.42 -9.78 17.29
N GLY A 53 -4.60 -9.99 17.88
CA GLY A 53 -5.88 -9.61 17.27
C GLY A 53 -6.37 -10.54 16.15
N VAL A 54 -5.67 -11.63 15.84
CA VAL A 54 -6.07 -12.62 14.84
C VAL A 54 -6.82 -13.77 15.50
N VAL A 55 -8.04 -14.04 15.05
CA VAL A 55 -8.87 -15.10 15.63
C VAL A 55 -8.94 -16.31 14.70
N ILE A 56 -8.32 -17.39 15.15
CA ILE A 56 -8.49 -18.75 14.60
C ILE A 56 -9.17 -19.66 15.63
N ARG A 57 -9.67 -20.82 15.20
CA ARG A 57 -10.41 -21.74 16.08
C ARG A 57 -9.64 -23.03 16.30
N ASP A 58 -9.40 -23.36 17.56
CA ASP A 58 -8.92 -24.69 17.95
C ASP A 58 -9.99 -25.76 17.64
N ARG A 59 -9.62 -26.82 16.94
CA ARG A 59 -10.46 -28.00 16.64
C ARG A 59 -9.83 -29.29 17.14
N SER A 60 -8.73 -29.21 17.89
CA SER A 60 -7.95 -30.35 18.38
C SER A 60 -8.74 -31.32 19.28
N LYS A 61 -9.84 -30.86 19.87
CA LYS A 61 -10.74 -31.66 20.72
C LYS A 61 -11.86 -32.37 19.94
N GLU A 62 -11.99 -32.10 18.65
CA GLU A 62 -13.02 -32.73 17.82
C GLU A 62 -12.49 -34.05 17.24
N PRO A 63 -13.30 -35.13 17.26
CA PRO A 63 -12.89 -36.41 16.69
C PRO A 63 -12.47 -36.28 15.22
N GLY A 64 -11.25 -36.75 14.89
CA GLY A 64 -10.70 -36.67 13.53
C GLY A 64 -10.11 -35.31 13.15
N CYS A 65 -10.00 -34.37 14.10
CA CYS A 65 -9.33 -33.08 13.94
C CYS A 65 -8.22 -32.90 14.99
N GLU A 66 -7.65 -34.00 15.50
CA GLU A 66 -6.59 -33.97 16.49
C GLU A 66 -5.42 -33.10 15.98
N GLY A 67 -4.91 -32.20 16.82
CA GLY A 67 -3.84 -31.28 16.42
C GLY A 67 -4.22 -30.21 15.39
N CYS A 68 -5.50 -30.05 15.04
CA CYS A 68 -5.91 -29.13 13.99
C CYS A 68 -6.45 -27.79 14.51
N VAL A 69 -6.16 -26.73 13.75
CA VAL A 69 -6.81 -25.43 13.84
C VAL A 69 -7.62 -25.14 12.58
N ARG A 70 -8.74 -24.45 12.74
CA ARG A 70 -9.54 -23.92 11.64
C ARG A 70 -9.21 -22.45 11.43
N ILE A 71 -8.73 -22.13 10.24
CA ILE A 71 -8.36 -20.78 9.78
C ILE A 71 -9.43 -20.32 8.79
N THR A 72 -10.15 -19.25 9.12
CA THR A 72 -11.10 -18.64 8.18
C THR A 72 -10.32 -17.94 7.08
N VAL A 73 -10.70 -18.15 5.81
CA VAL A 73 -10.16 -17.39 4.68
C VAL A 73 -10.89 -16.05 4.66
N GLY A 74 -10.22 -15.02 5.15
CA GLY A 74 -10.73 -13.65 5.22
C GLY A 74 -10.32 -12.83 4.00
N LYS A 75 -10.31 -11.50 4.16
CA LYS A 75 -9.73 -10.59 3.17
C LYS A 75 -8.23 -10.86 3.06
N ARG A 76 -7.65 -10.59 1.89
CA ARG A 76 -6.21 -10.75 1.64
C ARG A 76 -5.35 -10.08 2.71
N SER A 77 -5.68 -8.86 3.12
CA SER A 77 -4.96 -8.15 4.19
C SER A 77 -5.01 -8.85 5.55
N GLU A 78 -6.13 -9.50 5.91
CA GLU A 78 -6.27 -10.28 7.15
C GLU A 78 -5.47 -11.58 7.08
N ASN A 79 -5.44 -12.20 5.90
CA ASN A 79 -4.69 -13.40 5.62
C ASN A 79 -3.18 -13.14 5.60
N ASP A 80 -2.74 -12.02 5.04
CA ASP A 80 -1.34 -11.58 5.05
C ASP A 80 -0.85 -11.33 6.49
N LEU A 81 -1.69 -10.80 7.37
CA LEU A 81 -1.38 -10.68 8.81
C LEU A 81 -1.06 -12.03 9.42
N LEU A 82 -1.96 -12.98 9.21
CA LEU A 82 -1.87 -14.30 9.79
C LEU A 82 -0.60 -15.00 9.30
N LEU A 83 -0.33 -14.97 7.99
CA LEU A 83 0.86 -15.58 7.41
C LEU A 83 2.15 -14.92 7.92
N SER A 84 2.18 -13.59 8.00
CA SER A 84 3.33 -12.85 8.55
C SER A 84 3.61 -13.25 10.00
N LEU A 85 2.59 -13.23 10.86
CA LEU A 85 2.75 -13.60 12.27
C LEU A 85 3.23 -15.04 12.45
N LEU A 86 2.72 -15.98 11.64
CA LEU A 86 3.13 -17.38 11.74
C LEU A 86 4.56 -17.63 11.25
N ASN A 87 5.07 -16.82 10.31
CA ASN A 87 6.44 -16.92 9.80
C ASN A 87 7.45 -16.11 10.64
N GLY A 88 7.10 -15.73 11.88
CA GLY A 88 7.97 -14.93 12.75
C GLY A 88 8.17 -13.49 12.28
N GLY A 89 7.26 -12.99 11.42
CA GLY A 89 7.25 -11.61 10.95
C GLY A 89 7.01 -10.61 12.09
N ASP A 90 7.53 -9.41 11.89
CA ASP A 90 7.50 -8.32 12.86
C ASP A 90 6.05 -7.84 13.09
N GLU A 91 5.51 -8.10 14.28
CA GLU A 91 4.17 -7.66 14.70
C GLU A 91 4.04 -6.13 14.67
N GLN A 92 5.11 -5.43 15.05
CA GLN A 92 5.16 -3.97 15.07
C GLN A 92 5.01 -3.42 13.65
N LEU A 93 5.67 -4.06 12.69
CA LEU A 93 5.56 -3.72 11.26
C LEU A 93 4.12 -3.80 10.75
N PHE A 94 3.37 -4.82 11.17
CA PHE A 94 1.99 -4.97 10.74
C PHE A 94 1.06 -3.97 11.45
N ALA A 95 1.26 -3.75 12.74
CA ALA A 95 0.49 -2.79 13.54
C ALA A 95 0.67 -1.34 13.05
N ASP A 96 1.88 -0.98 12.63
CA ASP A 96 2.23 0.39 12.21
C ASP A 96 1.96 0.66 10.72
N SER A 97 1.46 -0.35 9.99
CA SER A 97 1.17 -0.24 8.55
C SER A 97 -0.27 0.15 8.26
N VAL A 98 -0.46 0.90 7.18
CA VAL A 98 -1.79 1.29 6.68
C VAL A 98 -2.18 0.37 5.55
N ARG A 99 -3.31 -0.32 5.68
CA ARG A 99 -3.84 -1.23 4.65
C ARG A 99 -5.18 -0.78 4.13
N LEU A 100 -5.31 -0.69 2.82
CA LEU A 100 -6.54 -0.37 2.14
C LEU A 100 -6.81 -1.37 1.02
N SER A 101 -8.10 -1.63 0.79
CA SER A 101 -8.56 -2.48 -0.31
C SER A 101 -9.77 -1.80 -0.94
N ARG A 102 -9.76 -1.71 -2.27
CA ARG A 102 -10.82 -1.08 -3.06
C ARG A 102 -11.18 -1.99 -4.23
N VAL A 103 -12.47 -2.19 -4.45
CA VAL A 103 -13.00 -3.03 -5.53
C VAL A 103 -14.10 -2.27 -6.25
N THR A 104 -13.98 -2.16 -7.57
CA THR A 104 -14.99 -1.64 -8.49
C THR A 104 -15.25 -2.66 -9.59
N ARG A 105 -15.96 -2.26 -10.65
CA ARG A 105 -16.11 -3.10 -11.86
C ARG A 105 -14.89 -3.01 -12.78
N GLU A 106 -14.05 -2.01 -12.60
CA GLU A 106 -12.89 -1.70 -13.45
C GLU A 106 -11.60 -2.18 -12.78
N THR A 107 -11.49 -2.06 -11.45
CA THR A 107 -10.26 -2.37 -10.71
C THR A 107 -10.49 -3.09 -9.38
N THR A 108 -9.53 -3.92 -9.00
CA THR A 108 -9.34 -4.46 -7.65
C THR A 108 -7.94 -4.09 -7.16
N ILE A 109 -7.85 -3.33 -6.08
CA ILE A 109 -6.60 -2.80 -5.53
C ILE A 109 -6.45 -3.25 -4.08
N ASN A 110 -5.26 -3.76 -3.75
CA ASN A 110 -4.83 -4.02 -2.39
C ASN A 110 -3.52 -3.30 -2.14
N LEU A 111 -3.50 -2.40 -1.16
CA LEU A 111 -2.34 -1.60 -0.78
C LEU A 111 -2.01 -1.82 0.71
N ALA A 112 -0.73 -1.99 1.01
CA ALA A 112 -0.17 -1.82 2.34
C ALA A 112 1.02 -0.85 2.29
N LEU A 113 0.98 0.19 3.14
CA LEU A 113 2.09 1.11 3.36
C LEU A 113 2.76 0.86 4.70
N TYR A 114 4.09 0.84 4.71
CA TYR A 114 4.91 0.55 5.88
C TYR A 114 5.83 1.75 6.18
N PRO A 115 5.42 2.70 7.04
CA PRO A 115 6.25 3.85 7.37
C PRO A 115 7.61 3.45 7.97
N GLY A 116 8.70 4.00 7.44
CA GLY A 116 10.06 3.73 7.89
C GLY A 116 10.71 2.48 7.26
N ARG A 117 10.03 1.80 6.33
CA ARG A 117 10.45 0.50 5.77
C ARG A 117 10.56 0.50 4.25
N SER A 118 11.38 1.41 3.73
CA SER A 118 11.66 1.55 2.29
C SER A 118 12.25 0.31 1.61
N ASP A 119 12.66 -0.70 2.39
CA ASP A 119 13.10 -2.00 1.90
C ASP A 119 11.95 -2.83 1.31
N ILE A 120 10.71 -2.61 1.75
CA ILE A 120 9.51 -3.31 1.27
C ILE A 120 9.00 -2.64 -0.01
N ARG A 121 9.11 -3.34 -1.14
CA ARG A 121 8.69 -2.89 -2.47
C ARG A 121 8.22 -4.09 -3.31
N ASP A 122 6.97 -4.49 -3.13
CA ASP A 122 6.30 -5.46 -4.02
C ASP A 122 5.16 -4.72 -4.71
N ILE A 123 5.41 -4.24 -5.92
CA ILE A 123 4.47 -3.38 -6.66
C ILE A 123 4.14 -4.07 -7.98
N ARG A 124 2.85 -4.34 -8.17
CA ARG A 124 2.31 -5.02 -9.34
C ARG A 124 1.03 -4.33 -9.78
N THR A 125 1.16 -3.34 -10.65
CA THR A 125 0.02 -2.64 -11.27
C THR A 125 -0.38 -3.23 -12.62
N GLY A 126 0.54 -3.97 -13.24
CA GLY A 126 0.40 -4.46 -14.62
C GLY A 126 0.88 -3.46 -15.68
N ILE A 127 1.36 -2.27 -15.27
CA ILE A 127 1.97 -1.26 -16.14
C ILE A 127 3.42 -1.07 -15.69
N GLY A 128 4.38 -1.48 -16.53
CA GLY A 128 5.78 -1.64 -16.11
C GLY A 128 6.44 -0.32 -15.73
N PHE A 129 6.20 0.75 -16.48
CA PHE A 129 6.73 2.06 -16.14
C PHE A 129 6.08 2.65 -14.88
N PHE A 130 4.81 2.35 -14.63
CA PHE A 130 4.11 2.81 -13.43
C PHE A 130 4.64 2.11 -12.18
N ASP A 131 4.89 0.81 -12.26
CA ASP A 131 5.53 0.03 -11.19
C ASP A 131 6.88 0.67 -10.80
N HIS A 132 7.71 0.98 -11.79
CA HIS A 132 8.99 1.68 -11.58
C HIS A 132 8.81 3.06 -10.91
N MET A 133 7.84 3.87 -11.34
CA MET A 133 7.57 5.17 -10.71
C MET A 133 7.14 5.03 -9.24
N LEU A 134 6.32 4.04 -8.91
CA LEU A 134 5.88 3.76 -7.55
C LEU A 134 7.00 3.18 -6.67
N GLU A 135 7.92 2.39 -7.25
CA GLU A 135 9.13 1.91 -6.56
C GLU A 135 10.04 3.08 -6.16
N LEU A 136 10.23 4.05 -7.06
CA LEU A 136 10.96 5.30 -6.75
C LEU A 136 10.27 6.05 -5.61
N PHE A 137 8.94 6.14 -5.64
CA PHE A 137 8.18 6.75 -4.56
C PHE A 137 8.40 6.05 -3.22
N ALA A 138 8.24 4.72 -3.17
CA ALA A 138 8.42 3.94 -1.95
C ALA A 138 9.84 4.09 -1.39
N HIS A 139 10.85 4.00 -2.25
CA HIS A 139 12.25 4.13 -1.86
C HIS A 139 12.56 5.51 -1.27
N HIS A 140 12.19 6.59 -1.95
CA HIS A 140 12.58 7.93 -1.55
C HIS A 140 11.69 8.56 -0.46
N SER A 141 10.44 8.11 -0.33
CA SER A 141 9.52 8.59 0.72
C SER A 141 9.82 7.98 2.09
N GLY A 142 10.52 6.84 2.14
CA GLY A 142 10.65 6.07 3.37
C GLY A 142 9.39 5.26 3.71
N LEU A 143 8.42 5.19 2.81
CA LEU A 143 7.22 4.35 2.94
C LEU A 143 7.43 3.07 2.15
N GLY A 144 7.57 1.93 2.83
CA GLY A 144 7.48 0.64 2.17
C GLY A 144 6.11 0.46 1.52
N MET A 145 6.05 -0.24 0.39
CA MET A 145 4.83 -0.44 -0.39
C MET A 145 4.70 -1.90 -0.83
N ASP A 146 3.57 -2.49 -0.49
CA ASP A 146 3.05 -3.73 -1.08
C ASP A 146 1.74 -3.37 -1.78
N LEU A 147 1.73 -3.45 -3.12
CA LEU A 147 0.64 -3.03 -3.98
C LEU A 147 0.36 -4.11 -5.02
N CYS A 148 -0.87 -4.61 -5.03
CA CYS A 148 -1.37 -5.52 -6.05
C CYS A 148 -2.64 -4.93 -6.67
N VAL A 149 -2.60 -4.70 -7.98
CA VAL A 149 -3.73 -4.20 -8.75
C VAL A 149 -4.11 -5.20 -9.83
N SER A 150 -5.41 -5.40 -10.01
CA SER A 150 -6.00 -6.03 -11.19
C SER A 150 -6.94 -5.01 -11.80
N GLY A 151 -6.62 -4.51 -12.98
CA GLY A 151 -7.44 -3.54 -13.71
C GLY A 151 -7.76 -4.00 -15.13
N ASP A 152 -8.61 -3.24 -15.81
CA ASP A 152 -9.09 -3.45 -17.18
C ASP A 152 -8.11 -2.93 -18.25
N LEU A 153 -6.86 -3.39 -18.19
CA LEU A 153 -5.77 -2.95 -19.07
C LEU A 153 -6.01 -3.23 -20.57
N GLU A 154 -6.99 -4.07 -20.90
CA GLU A 154 -7.46 -4.28 -22.27
C GLU A 154 -8.22 -3.07 -22.84
N VAL A 155 -8.75 -2.19 -21.99
CA VAL A 155 -9.37 -0.91 -22.38
C VAL A 155 -8.25 0.12 -22.54
N ASP A 156 -7.64 0.50 -21.42
CA ASP A 156 -6.40 1.28 -21.32
C ASP A 156 -5.87 1.26 -19.86
N GLY A 157 -4.81 2.03 -19.57
CA GLY A 157 -4.26 2.15 -18.21
C GLY A 157 -4.99 3.13 -17.29
N HIS A 158 -6.04 3.82 -17.74
CA HIS A 158 -6.61 4.98 -17.06
C HIS A 158 -7.14 4.63 -15.67
N HIS A 159 -8.08 3.68 -15.60
CA HIS A 159 -8.71 3.29 -14.33
C HIS A 159 -7.68 2.72 -13.35
N THR A 160 -6.76 1.88 -13.85
CA THR A 160 -5.65 1.33 -13.05
C THR A 160 -4.81 2.43 -12.40
N ILE A 161 -4.42 3.45 -13.16
CA ILE A 161 -3.58 4.54 -12.65
C ILE A 161 -4.37 5.45 -11.68
N GLU A 162 -5.59 5.86 -12.07
CA GLU A 162 -6.44 6.75 -11.27
C GLU A 162 -6.78 6.11 -9.92
N ASP A 163 -7.30 4.89 -9.93
CA ASP A 163 -7.74 4.21 -8.73
C ASP A 163 -6.57 3.86 -7.80
N THR A 164 -5.39 3.58 -8.36
CA THR A 164 -4.15 3.43 -7.58
C THR A 164 -3.80 4.75 -6.88
N ALA A 165 -3.93 5.88 -7.58
CA ALA A 165 -3.71 7.20 -6.99
C ALA A 165 -4.68 7.48 -5.83
N ILE A 166 -5.96 7.14 -5.99
CA ILE A 166 -7.00 7.31 -4.96
C ILE A 166 -6.63 6.51 -3.71
N VAL A 167 -6.37 5.21 -3.85
CA VAL A 167 -6.06 4.34 -2.70
C VAL A 167 -4.75 4.75 -2.03
N LEU A 168 -3.74 5.14 -2.81
CA LEU A 168 -2.47 5.64 -2.28
C LEU A 168 -2.66 6.95 -1.50
N GLY A 169 -3.47 7.87 -2.04
CA GLY A 169 -3.82 9.13 -1.38
C GLY A 169 -4.52 8.89 -0.05
N GLU A 170 -5.54 8.04 -0.01
CA GLU A 170 -6.25 7.66 1.23
C GLU A 170 -5.31 7.04 2.27
N ALA A 171 -4.36 6.21 1.82
CA ALA A 171 -3.39 5.60 2.73
C ALA A 171 -2.44 6.66 3.33
N VAL A 172 -1.93 7.59 2.52
CA VAL A 172 -1.13 8.72 3.01
C VAL A 172 -1.93 9.59 3.99
N ALA A 173 -3.20 9.85 3.70
CA ALA A 173 -4.09 10.58 4.60
C ALA A 173 -4.25 9.89 5.96
N THR A 174 -4.39 8.57 5.94
CA THR A 174 -4.48 7.77 7.16
C THR A 174 -3.21 7.93 8.01
N ILE A 175 -2.03 7.90 7.38
CA ILE A 175 -0.73 8.04 8.08
C ILE A 175 -0.62 9.39 8.78
N TYR A 176 -0.84 10.52 8.08
CA TYR A 176 -0.62 11.83 8.70
C TYR A 176 -1.73 12.23 9.65
N ARG A 177 -2.96 11.71 9.49
CA ARG A 177 -4.06 11.97 10.42
C ARG A 177 -3.97 11.16 11.71
N SER A 178 -3.38 9.97 11.65
CA SER A 178 -3.19 9.14 12.84
C SER A 178 -2.00 9.58 13.69
N ARG A 179 -1.15 10.48 13.17
CA ARG A 179 0.08 10.93 13.83
C ARG A 179 -0.02 12.41 14.20
N GLY A 180 0.25 12.72 15.47
CA GLY A 180 0.56 14.08 15.89
C GLY A 180 2.01 14.45 15.56
N GLY A 181 2.33 15.74 15.51
CA GLY A 181 3.71 16.24 15.47
C GLY A 181 4.53 15.93 14.22
N TYR A 182 3.96 16.12 13.02
CA TYR A 182 4.69 16.03 11.74
C TYR A 182 4.96 17.43 11.15
N ASN A 183 6.02 17.58 10.34
CA ASN A 183 6.45 18.86 9.76
C ASN A 183 5.40 19.55 8.86
N ARG A 184 4.45 18.77 8.32
CA ARG A 184 3.34 19.17 7.44
C ARG A 184 3.72 19.65 6.05
N TYR A 185 4.84 20.34 5.91
CA TYR A 185 5.29 20.91 4.64
C TYR A 185 6.52 20.17 4.07
N GLY A 186 6.63 20.14 2.75
CA GLY A 186 7.79 19.61 2.02
C GLY A 186 8.07 20.39 0.74
N PHE A 187 9.36 20.51 0.39
CA PHE A 187 9.88 21.32 -0.74
C PHE A 187 11.08 20.57 -1.34
N VAL A 188 11.34 20.60 -2.67
CA VAL A 188 12.37 19.71 -3.24
C VAL A 188 13.16 20.22 -4.47
N LEU A 189 14.15 19.39 -4.89
CA LEU A 189 15.56 19.64 -5.30
C LEU A 189 15.88 19.09 -6.73
N PRO A 190 17.06 19.40 -7.35
CA PRO A 190 17.39 19.02 -8.75
C PRO A 190 17.74 17.53 -8.99
N MET A 191 17.67 17.05 -10.25
CA MET A 191 18.12 15.72 -10.72
C MET A 191 18.69 15.77 -12.16
N ASP A 192 19.98 15.48 -12.33
CA ASP A 192 20.68 15.54 -13.63
C ASP A 192 20.42 16.86 -14.38
N GLU A 193 19.98 16.80 -15.64
CA GLU A 193 19.60 17.99 -16.41
C GLU A 193 18.16 18.45 -16.14
N SER A 194 17.42 17.71 -15.30
CA SER A 194 16.05 18.00 -14.93
C SER A 194 15.96 18.72 -13.58
N ARG A 195 15.00 19.63 -13.48
CA ARG A 195 14.60 20.26 -12.22
C ARG A 195 13.14 19.91 -11.96
N ALA A 196 12.84 19.42 -10.77
CA ALA A 196 11.48 19.23 -10.29
C ALA A 196 11.29 19.95 -8.95
N GLU A 197 10.30 20.82 -8.88
CA GLU A 197 9.84 21.48 -7.68
C GLU A 197 8.48 20.89 -7.30
N VAL A 198 8.41 20.28 -6.11
CA VAL A 198 7.18 19.71 -5.58
C VAL A 198 6.95 20.26 -4.18
N LEU A 199 5.82 20.94 -4.03
CA LEU A 199 5.39 21.58 -2.79
C LEU A 199 4.20 20.83 -2.21
N VAL A 200 4.32 20.40 -0.96
CA VAL A 200 3.28 19.62 -0.26
C VAL A 200 2.84 20.36 1.01
N ASP A 201 1.53 20.40 1.26
CA ASP A 201 0.92 20.77 2.55
C ASP A 201 -0.08 19.68 2.98
N LEU A 202 0.30 18.86 3.96
CA LEU A 202 -0.54 17.84 4.60
C LEU A 202 -1.53 18.45 5.61
N GLY A 203 -2.30 19.44 5.14
CA GLY A 203 -3.16 20.29 5.96
C GLY A 203 -4.65 19.95 5.93
N GLY A 204 -5.03 18.77 5.42
CA GLY A 204 -6.43 18.29 5.40
C GLY A 204 -7.31 18.87 4.29
N ARG A 205 -6.77 19.73 3.42
CA ARG A 205 -7.46 20.33 2.28
C ARG A 205 -6.79 19.94 0.98
N SER A 206 -7.61 19.54 0.01
CA SER A 206 -7.12 19.28 -1.34
C SER A 206 -6.92 20.60 -2.10
N GLY A 207 -5.79 20.67 -2.80
CA GLY A 207 -5.49 21.68 -3.80
C GLY A 207 -4.44 21.12 -4.75
N PHE A 208 -4.58 21.39 -6.05
CA PHE A 208 -3.67 20.85 -7.05
C PHE A 208 -3.27 21.92 -8.06
N LYS A 209 -1.98 21.99 -8.36
CA LYS A 209 -1.44 22.84 -9.42
C LYS A 209 -0.34 22.08 -10.17
N TRP A 210 -0.47 22.05 -11.49
CA TRP A 210 0.45 21.36 -12.39
C TRP A 210 1.02 22.33 -13.43
N ASP A 211 2.34 22.43 -13.49
CA ASP A 211 3.08 23.26 -14.44
C ASP A 211 4.27 22.46 -15.01
N VAL A 212 3.94 21.41 -15.74
CA VAL A 212 4.91 20.52 -16.40
C VAL A 212 4.45 20.29 -17.83
N SER A 213 5.38 20.33 -18.76
CA SER A 213 5.15 19.99 -20.16
C SER A 213 6.01 18.79 -20.55
N PHE A 214 5.39 17.80 -21.19
CA PHE A 214 6.07 16.68 -21.86
C PHE A 214 6.06 16.94 -23.37
N LYS A 215 7.05 16.40 -24.08
CA LYS A 215 7.18 16.54 -25.54
C LYS A 215 6.53 15.36 -26.26
N ASP A 216 6.65 14.17 -25.71
CA ASP A 216 6.10 12.93 -26.24
C ASP A 216 4.74 12.63 -25.62
N ASN A 217 4.01 11.68 -26.22
CA ASN A 217 2.71 11.23 -25.70
C ASN A 217 2.84 10.16 -24.60
N PHE A 218 4.01 9.52 -24.49
CA PHE A 218 4.27 8.40 -23.59
C PHE A 218 5.69 8.44 -23.03
N THR A 219 5.84 7.93 -21.82
CA THR A 219 7.11 7.58 -21.18
C THR A 219 7.09 6.07 -20.89
N GLY A 220 7.76 5.29 -21.73
CA GLY A 220 7.60 3.83 -21.73
C GLY A 220 6.17 3.44 -22.15
N ASP A 221 5.46 2.70 -21.29
CA ASP A 221 4.06 2.33 -21.45
C ASP A 221 3.08 3.26 -20.70
N PHE A 222 3.57 4.36 -20.11
CA PHE A 222 2.76 5.31 -19.34
C PHE A 222 2.31 6.51 -20.21
N PRO A 223 0.99 6.78 -20.36
CA PRO A 223 0.52 7.95 -21.11
C PRO A 223 0.80 9.24 -20.33
N VAL A 224 1.44 10.24 -20.96
CA VAL A 224 1.87 11.45 -20.23
C VAL A 224 0.70 12.26 -19.64
N GLN A 225 -0.48 12.17 -20.25
CA GLN A 225 -1.71 12.79 -19.74
C GLN A 225 -2.14 12.24 -18.38
N MET A 226 -1.70 11.03 -18.02
CA MET A 226 -2.03 10.40 -16.75
C MET A 226 -1.18 10.93 -15.60
N TYR A 227 -0.07 11.64 -15.83
CA TYR A 227 0.70 12.25 -14.75
C TYR A 227 -0.10 13.29 -13.95
N PRO A 228 -0.63 14.36 -14.57
CA PRO A 228 -1.43 15.32 -13.82
C PRO A 228 -2.66 14.66 -13.19
N HIS A 229 -3.30 13.72 -13.89
CA HIS A 229 -4.47 13.03 -13.38
C HIS A 229 -4.15 12.17 -12.14
N PHE A 230 -3.06 11.41 -12.17
CA PHE A 230 -2.58 10.62 -11.02
C PHE A 230 -2.36 11.52 -9.81
N PHE A 231 -1.60 12.60 -9.97
CA PHE A 231 -1.28 13.48 -8.85
C PHE A 231 -2.48 14.29 -8.34
N GLU A 232 -3.41 14.67 -9.21
CA GLU A 232 -4.67 15.32 -8.83
C GLU A 232 -5.57 14.38 -8.00
N SER A 233 -5.80 13.17 -8.51
CA SER A 233 -6.60 12.14 -7.83
C SER A 233 -6.00 11.79 -6.48
N LEU A 234 -4.67 11.64 -6.43
CA LEU A 234 -3.93 11.36 -5.20
C LEU A 234 -4.06 12.50 -4.18
N ALA A 235 -3.85 13.76 -4.58
CA ALA A 235 -3.99 14.91 -3.68
C ALA A 235 -5.44 15.12 -3.20
N SER A 236 -6.43 14.82 -4.05
CA SER A 236 -7.85 14.87 -3.73
C SER A 236 -8.26 13.83 -2.70
N ALA A 237 -7.86 12.57 -2.92
CA ALA A 237 -8.11 11.46 -2.00
C ALA A 237 -7.32 11.62 -0.69
N GLY A 238 -6.07 12.05 -0.80
CA GLY A 238 -5.17 12.31 0.32
C GLY A 238 -5.46 13.57 1.12
N LYS A 239 -6.37 14.43 0.65
CA LYS A 239 -6.74 15.70 1.32
C LYS A 239 -5.54 16.56 1.67
N PHE A 240 -4.63 16.73 0.72
CA PHE A 240 -3.47 17.62 0.86
C PHE A 240 -3.29 18.51 -0.36
N THR A 241 -2.56 19.61 -0.18
CA THR A 241 -2.25 20.52 -1.28
C THR A 241 -0.94 20.12 -1.94
N LEU A 242 -0.93 20.08 -3.28
CA LEU A 242 0.19 19.64 -4.10
C LEU A 242 0.40 20.60 -5.28
N HIS A 243 1.54 21.26 -5.32
CA HIS A 243 1.97 22.06 -6.48
C HIS A 243 3.22 21.44 -7.09
N MET A 244 3.24 21.30 -8.41
CA MET A 244 4.32 20.64 -9.14
C MET A 244 4.75 21.46 -10.35
N ASN A 245 6.06 21.67 -10.50
CA ASN A 245 6.68 22.25 -11.68
C ASN A 245 7.92 21.42 -12.03
N ALA A 246 8.15 21.18 -13.33
CA ALA A 246 9.37 20.52 -13.76
C ALA A 246 9.78 20.93 -15.17
N SER A 247 11.09 20.86 -15.42
CA SER A 247 11.72 21.12 -16.71
C SER A 247 12.89 20.17 -16.92
N GLY A 248 13.16 19.80 -18.16
CA GLY A 248 14.23 18.87 -18.52
C GLY A 248 14.31 18.66 -20.03
N SER A 249 15.33 17.93 -20.47
CA SER A 249 15.52 17.64 -21.90
C SER A 249 14.82 16.37 -22.35
N ASN A 250 14.65 15.42 -21.42
CA ASN A 250 14.12 14.08 -21.61
C ASN A 250 12.89 13.84 -20.71
N ASP A 251 11.78 13.37 -21.31
CA ASP A 251 10.50 13.19 -20.61
C ASP A 251 10.56 12.10 -19.52
N HIS A 252 11.36 11.05 -19.71
CA HIS A 252 11.62 10.03 -18.68
C HIS A 252 12.28 10.69 -17.46
N HIS A 253 13.31 11.51 -17.68
CA HIS A 253 14.02 12.18 -16.59
C HIS A 253 13.10 13.16 -15.85
N ILE A 254 12.23 13.88 -16.56
CA ILE A 254 11.21 14.75 -15.96
C ILE A 254 10.25 13.94 -15.07
N ALA A 255 9.72 12.82 -15.58
CA ALA A 255 8.82 11.96 -14.84
C ALA A 255 9.47 11.38 -13.56
N GLU A 256 10.68 10.81 -13.68
CA GLU A 256 11.42 10.31 -12.53
C GLU A 256 11.73 11.42 -11.53
N ALA A 257 12.14 12.60 -12.02
CA ALA A 257 12.42 13.74 -11.17
C ALA A 257 11.19 14.12 -10.35
N LEU A 258 9.99 14.18 -10.96
CA LEU A 258 8.72 14.46 -10.28
C LEU A 258 8.38 13.43 -9.21
N PHE A 259 8.51 12.12 -9.49
CA PHE A 259 8.22 11.08 -8.50
C PHE A 259 9.21 11.09 -7.34
N LYS A 260 10.52 11.23 -7.62
CA LYS A 260 11.56 11.34 -6.57
C LYS A 260 11.38 12.60 -5.73
N ALA A 261 11.05 13.71 -6.39
CA ALA A 261 10.74 15.00 -5.81
C ALA A 261 9.55 14.91 -4.84
N PHE A 262 8.43 14.38 -5.32
CA PHE A 262 7.23 14.15 -4.55
C PHE A 262 7.48 13.24 -3.35
N ALA A 263 8.17 12.11 -3.57
CA ALA A 263 8.50 11.16 -2.52
C ALA A 263 9.29 11.79 -1.38
N ARG A 264 10.32 12.58 -1.70
CA ARG A 264 11.12 13.30 -0.69
C ARG A 264 10.32 14.40 0.00
N ALA A 265 9.47 15.13 -0.73
CA ALA A 265 8.58 16.12 -0.12
C ALA A 265 7.62 15.47 0.89
N ILE A 266 7.04 14.31 0.56
CA ILE A 266 6.22 13.51 1.48
C ILE A 266 7.04 13.04 2.68
N ARG A 267 8.26 12.54 2.48
CA ARG A 267 9.14 12.13 3.59
C ARG A 267 9.37 13.27 4.58
N ILE A 268 9.71 14.45 4.06
CA ILE A 268 9.95 15.64 4.90
C ILE A 268 8.66 16.02 5.62
N ALA A 269 7.54 16.10 4.91
CA ALA A 269 6.25 16.49 5.47
C ALA A 269 5.76 15.53 6.55
N LEU A 270 5.99 14.22 6.39
CA LEU A 270 5.63 13.17 7.36
C LEU A 270 6.65 12.98 8.49
N SER A 271 7.84 13.58 8.40
CA SER A 271 8.85 13.46 9.44
C SER A 271 8.40 14.20 10.70
N ASN A 272 8.70 13.63 11.87
CA ASN A 272 8.37 14.26 13.14
C ASN A 272 9.09 15.59 13.29
N ASP A 273 8.36 16.62 13.72
CA ASP A 273 8.97 17.87 14.16
C ASP A 273 9.37 17.70 15.64
N ILE A 274 10.66 17.83 15.92
CA ILE A 274 11.23 17.67 17.27
C ILE A 274 10.89 18.91 18.14
N GLY A 275 10.31 19.97 17.54
CA GLY A 275 9.87 21.19 18.22
C GLY A 275 8.35 21.33 18.43
N GLU A 276 7.89 20.98 19.63
CA GLU A 276 6.75 21.57 20.37
C GLU A 276 5.29 21.52 19.85
N TYR A 277 4.94 20.96 18.69
CA TYR A 277 3.53 20.89 18.28
C TYR A 277 2.96 19.46 18.28
N GLU A 278 2.07 19.13 19.24
CA GLU A 278 1.25 17.90 19.17
C GLU A 278 0.38 17.88 17.89
N MET A 279 -0.02 19.05 17.37
CA MET A 279 -0.81 19.23 16.15
C MET A 279 -0.27 20.38 15.28
N PRO A 280 0.15 20.15 14.01
CA PRO A 280 0.75 21.17 13.14
C PRO A 280 -0.29 22.08 12.46
N SER A 281 -1.25 22.59 13.23
CA SER A 281 -2.32 23.48 12.77
C SER A 281 -2.63 24.53 13.83
N SER A 282 -2.57 25.81 13.45
CA SER A 282 -2.96 26.93 14.33
C SER A 282 -4.43 26.88 14.75
N LYS A 283 -5.26 26.08 14.05
CA LYS A 283 -6.68 25.86 14.38
C LYS A 283 -6.90 24.71 15.37
N GLY A 284 -5.85 23.95 15.70
CA GLY A 284 -5.96 22.77 16.58
C GLY A 284 -6.64 21.55 15.94
N LEU A 285 -6.99 21.59 14.65
CA LEU A 285 -7.58 20.47 13.90
C LEU A 285 -7.13 20.45 12.44
N ILE A 286 -7.21 19.27 11.81
CA ILE A 286 -6.79 18.96 10.44
C ILE A 286 -7.87 18.13 9.75
#